data_AF-A0A3P7ED21-F1
#
_entry.id   AF-A0A3P7ED21-F1
#
_cell.length_a   1.000
_cell.length_b   1.000
_cell.length_c   1.000
_cell.angle_alpha   90.00
_cell.angle_beta   90.00
_cell.angle_gamma   90.00
#
_symmetry.space_group_name_H-M   'P 1'
#
loop_
_entity.id
_entity.type
_entity.pdbx_description
1 polymer ?
#
loop_
_entity_poly.entity_id
_entity_poly.type
_entity_poly.pdbx_seq_one_letter_code
_entity_poly.pdbx_strand_id
1 'polypeptide(L)'
;MIAFLEYKEIIANTQIPEISYSLTSGTNGAIKLNGQELTLLNLLHLLINPTINFKENNKIRSKKLQIALENGIKVVKDSSFQIISRYTGHDIKCLLDRVRNCQLFVNMPSWLENMIFIEQMSFAAPARAVTNSASCFAIGSSSKSDYSSIDTDSNDHQIDKYSDTMNFTDDNYKTVKKVR
;
A
#
# COMPACT_ATOMS: atom_id res chain seq x y z
N MET A 1 11.02 4.01 -16.65
CA MET A 1 9.70 4.24 -16.03
C MET A 1 8.99 2.92 -15.71
N ILE A 2 9.04 1.92 -16.59
CA ILE A 2 8.44 0.58 -16.37
C ILE A 2 8.88 -0.04 -15.04
N ALA A 3 10.19 -0.09 -14.75
CA ALA A 3 10.71 -0.65 -13.49
C ALA A 3 10.16 0.04 -12.23
N PHE A 4 9.83 1.34 -12.29
CA PHE A 4 9.25 2.02 -11.13
C PHE A 4 7.84 1.51 -10.83
N LEU A 5 7.00 1.40 -11.88
CA LEU A 5 5.62 0.93 -11.73
C LEU A 5 5.58 -0.52 -11.24
N GLU A 6 6.46 -1.36 -11.75
CA GLU A 6 6.60 -2.76 -11.31
C GLU A 6 6.99 -2.84 -9.83
N TYR A 7 7.97 -2.07 -9.38
CA TYR A 7 8.30 -2.02 -7.96
C TYR A 7 7.16 -1.49 -7.10
N LYS A 8 6.42 -0.46 -7.57
CA LYS A 8 5.24 0.03 -6.85
C LYS A 8 4.18 -1.06 -6.65
N GLU A 9 3.94 -1.85 -7.69
CA GLU A 9 2.99 -2.96 -7.67
C GLU A 9 3.45 -4.06 -6.70
N ILE A 10 4.72 -4.47 -6.77
CA ILE A 10 5.29 -5.46 -5.84
C ILE A 10 5.14 -4.99 -4.39
N ILE A 11 5.49 -3.73 -4.11
CA ILE A 11 5.38 -3.12 -2.78
C ILE A 11 3.91 -3.03 -2.31
N ALA A 12 2.96 -2.81 -3.23
CA ALA A 12 1.54 -2.85 -2.89
C ALA A 12 1.09 -4.29 -2.58
N ASN A 13 1.51 -5.26 -3.40
CA ASN A 13 1.17 -6.66 -3.23
C ASN A 13 1.74 -7.25 -1.93
N THR A 14 2.87 -6.76 -1.41
CA THR A 14 3.37 -7.22 -0.10
C THR A 14 2.50 -6.81 1.08
N GLN A 15 1.56 -5.87 0.91
CA GLN A 15 0.59 -5.49 1.94
C GLN A 15 -0.59 -6.45 2.03
N ILE A 16 -0.76 -7.30 1.01
CA ILE A 16 -1.83 -8.29 0.95
C ILE A 16 -1.52 -9.39 1.98
N PRO A 17 -2.44 -9.72 2.91
CA PRO A 17 -2.15 -10.59 4.04
C PRO A 17 -1.53 -11.93 3.67
N GLU A 18 -2.00 -12.57 2.61
CA GLU A 18 -1.57 -13.89 2.15
C GLU A 18 -0.17 -13.85 1.54
N ILE A 19 0.15 -12.76 0.83
CA ILE A 19 1.51 -12.52 0.29
C ILE A 19 2.46 -12.22 1.43
N SER A 20 2.05 -11.33 2.34
CA SER A 20 2.82 -10.97 3.53
C SER A 20 3.12 -12.21 4.40
N TYR A 21 2.12 -13.07 4.60
CA TYR A 21 2.27 -14.33 5.30
C TYR A 21 3.23 -15.28 4.57
N SER A 22 3.11 -15.40 3.25
CA SER A 22 4.01 -16.24 2.44
C SER A 22 5.46 -15.76 2.53
N LEU A 23 5.71 -14.44 2.46
CA LEU A 23 7.03 -13.83 2.63
C LEU A 23 7.57 -13.97 4.06
N THR A 24 6.71 -13.92 5.07
CA THR A 24 7.10 -14.10 6.48
C THR A 24 7.48 -15.55 6.79
N SER A 25 6.71 -16.50 6.26
CA SER A 25 6.89 -17.93 6.51
C SER A 25 7.87 -18.61 5.55
N GLY A 26 8.12 -18.03 4.37
CA GLY A 26 8.89 -18.66 3.29
C GLY A 26 8.13 -19.78 2.57
N THR A 27 6.81 -19.64 2.42
CA THR A 27 5.92 -20.65 1.81
C THR A 27 5.45 -20.22 0.43
N ASN A 28 4.78 -21.11 -0.30
CA ASN A 28 4.22 -20.84 -1.65
C ASN A 28 5.25 -20.31 -2.68
N GLY A 29 6.53 -20.70 -2.53
CA GLY A 29 7.61 -20.23 -3.41
C GLY A 29 8.15 -18.84 -3.07
N ALA A 30 7.66 -18.23 -1.98
CA ALA A 30 8.18 -16.96 -1.49
C ALA A 30 9.56 -17.13 -0.84
N ILE A 31 10.40 -16.10 -0.96
CA ILE A 31 11.58 -15.99 -0.10
C ILE A 31 11.15 -15.67 1.33
N LYS A 32 11.84 -16.25 2.31
CA LYS A 32 11.63 -15.88 3.71
C LYS A 32 12.31 -14.54 4.02
N LEU A 33 11.52 -13.53 4.33
CA LEU A 33 12.00 -12.22 4.76
C LEU A 33 12.14 -12.17 6.29
N ASN A 34 13.16 -11.46 6.77
CA ASN A 34 13.29 -11.18 8.19
C ASN A 34 12.41 -9.98 8.61
N GLY A 35 12.24 -9.78 9.93
CA GLY A 35 11.39 -8.70 10.45
C GLY A 35 11.83 -7.28 10.04
N GLN A 36 13.13 -7.06 9.80
CA GLN A 36 13.63 -5.76 9.33
C GLN A 36 13.29 -5.53 7.86
N GLU A 37 13.40 -6.55 7.02
CA GLU A 37 13.02 -6.49 5.60
C GLU A 37 11.51 -6.24 5.43
N LEU A 38 10.68 -6.94 6.21
CA LEU A 38 9.23 -6.72 6.21
C LEU A 38 8.86 -5.30 6.67
N THR A 39 9.49 -4.82 7.74
CA THR A 39 9.31 -3.45 8.23
C THR A 39 9.72 -2.42 7.17
N LEU A 40 10.84 -2.67 6.48
CA LEU A 40 11.32 -1.81 5.40
C LEU A 40 10.32 -1.75 4.25
N LEU A 41 9.75 -2.88 3.83
CA LEU A 41 8.74 -2.92 2.77
C LEU A 41 7.46 -2.15 3.16
N ASN A 42 7.01 -2.25 4.41
CA ASN A 42 5.85 -1.51 4.90
C ASN A 42 6.11 0.01 4.95
N LEU A 43 7.27 0.42 5.44
CA LEU A 43 7.65 1.85 5.42
C LEU A 43 7.79 2.38 3.99
N LEU A 44 8.35 1.56 3.09
CA LEU A 44 8.50 1.90 1.69
C LEU A 44 7.15 2.03 0.98
N HIS A 45 6.18 1.18 1.32
CA HIS A 45 4.80 1.30 0.85
C HIS A 45 4.21 2.66 1.17
N LEU A 46 4.28 3.10 2.44
CA LEU A 46 3.77 4.41 2.85
C LEU A 46 4.48 5.58 2.14
N LEU A 47 5.77 5.43 1.85
CA LEU A 47 6.58 6.48 1.23
C LEU A 47 6.32 6.63 -0.28
N ILE A 48 6.18 5.52 -1.01
CA ILE A 48 6.06 5.50 -2.47
C ILE A 48 4.59 5.45 -2.95
N ASN A 49 3.69 4.96 -2.10
CA ASN A 49 2.23 4.95 -2.30
C ASN A 49 1.54 5.84 -1.25
N PRO A 50 1.78 7.17 -1.25
CA PRO A 50 1.18 8.04 -0.26
C PRO A 50 -0.34 8.05 -0.40
N THR A 51 -1.05 7.94 0.73
CA THR A 51 -2.50 8.17 0.76
C THR A 51 -2.80 9.63 0.42
N ILE A 52 -3.61 9.82 -0.63
CA ILE A 52 -4.04 11.14 -1.09
C ILE A 52 -5.49 11.35 -0.66
N ASN A 53 -5.74 12.33 0.20
CA ASN A 53 -7.10 12.71 0.58
C ASN A 53 -7.63 13.76 -0.40
N PHE A 54 -8.84 13.58 -0.93
CA PHE A 54 -9.47 14.56 -1.83
C PHE A 54 -9.72 15.92 -1.17
N LYS A 55 -9.86 15.97 0.17
CA LYS A 55 -9.99 17.21 0.94
C LYS A 55 -8.66 17.94 1.15
N GLU A 56 -7.53 17.31 0.80
CA GLU A 56 -6.19 17.87 1.00
C GLU A 56 -5.91 18.98 -0.03
N ASN A 57 -5.22 20.03 0.42
CA ASN A 57 -4.80 21.12 -0.45
C ASN A 57 -3.86 20.60 -1.56
N ASN A 58 -4.10 21.02 -2.80
CA ASN A 58 -3.30 20.69 -3.99
C ASN A 58 -1.78 20.81 -3.76
N LYS A 59 -1.32 21.81 -2.99
CA LYS A 59 0.11 21.97 -2.67
C LYS A 59 0.66 20.81 -1.85
N ILE A 60 -0.09 20.33 -0.86
CA ILE A 60 0.33 19.22 0.02
C ILE A 60 0.30 17.91 -0.77
N ARG A 61 -0.79 17.67 -1.53
CA ARG A 61 -0.89 16.53 -2.46
C ARG A 61 0.30 16.48 -3.43
N SER A 62 0.64 17.60 -4.05
CA SER A 62 1.77 17.69 -4.98
C SER A 62 3.10 17.41 -4.30
N LYS A 63 3.32 17.94 -3.08
CA LYS A 63 4.53 17.66 -2.28
C LYS A 63 4.66 16.16 -1.96
N LYS A 64 3.58 15.49 -1.54
CA LYS A 64 3.58 14.05 -1.27
C LYS A 64 3.95 13.23 -2.51
N LEU A 65 3.31 13.52 -3.65
CA LEU A 65 3.59 12.83 -4.91
C LEU A 65 5.01 13.07 -5.41
N GLN A 66 5.53 14.29 -5.23
CA GLN A 66 6.92 14.61 -5.57
C GLN A 66 7.91 13.79 -4.74
N ILE A 67 7.74 13.75 -3.41
CA ILE A 67 8.60 12.96 -2.51
C ILE A 67 8.56 11.48 -2.88
N ALA A 68 7.37 10.93 -3.14
CA ALA A 68 7.20 9.55 -3.58
C ALA A 68 7.94 9.25 -4.89
N LEU A 69 7.83 10.16 -5.87
CA LEU A 69 8.51 10.03 -7.16
C LEU A 69 10.04 10.13 -7.00
N GLU A 70 10.54 11.11 -6.25
CA GLU A 70 11.98 11.31 -6.03
C GLU A 70 12.60 10.09 -5.35
N ASN A 71 11.96 9.53 -4.32
CA ASN A 71 12.43 8.33 -3.66
C ASN A 71 12.33 7.09 -4.56
N GLY A 72 11.25 6.97 -5.34
CA GLY A 72 11.12 5.95 -6.38
C GLY A 72 12.25 5.97 -7.40
N ILE A 73 12.64 7.16 -7.86
CA ILE A 73 13.76 7.35 -8.79
C ILE A 73 15.08 6.92 -8.15
N LYS A 74 15.32 7.23 -6.87
CA LYS A 74 16.54 6.79 -6.16
C LYS A 74 16.64 5.26 -6.12
N VAL A 75 15.53 4.55 -5.88
CA VAL A 75 15.50 3.08 -5.93
C VAL A 75 15.81 2.58 -7.34
N VAL A 76 15.09 3.06 -8.35
CA VAL A 76 15.25 2.58 -9.74
C VAL A 76 16.67 2.83 -10.28
N LYS A 77 17.26 3.98 -9.93
CA LYS A 77 18.63 4.36 -10.30
C LYS A 77 19.72 3.65 -9.50
N ASP A 78 19.37 2.73 -8.61
CA ASP A 78 20.33 2.00 -7.78
C ASP A 78 21.21 2.93 -6.95
N SER A 79 20.59 3.95 -6.37
CA SER A 79 21.30 5.07 -5.76
C SER A 79 21.92 4.71 -4.40
N SER A 80 23.11 5.23 -4.12
CA SER A 80 23.73 5.19 -2.80
C SER A 80 23.13 6.18 -1.78
N PHE A 81 22.15 7.00 -2.16
CA PHE A 81 21.48 7.92 -1.24
C PHE A 81 20.52 7.17 -0.31
N GLN A 82 20.55 7.53 0.97
CA GLN A 82 19.62 7.03 1.98
C GLN A 82 18.17 7.45 1.66
N ILE A 83 17.23 6.52 1.86
CA ILE A 83 15.80 6.72 1.65
C ILE A 83 15.04 6.51 2.96
N ILE A 84 15.29 5.39 3.65
CA ILE A 84 14.64 5.05 4.93
C ILE A 84 15.70 4.65 5.92
N SER A 85 15.91 5.46 6.97
CA SER A 85 16.94 5.21 7.99
C SER A 85 18.32 4.99 7.32
N ARG A 86 18.98 3.87 7.61
CA ARG A 86 20.26 3.48 7.01
C ARG A 86 20.18 2.91 5.59
N TYR A 87 18.98 2.59 5.09
CA TYR A 87 18.81 1.91 3.81
C TYR A 87 18.87 2.89 2.63
N THR A 88 19.72 2.57 1.67
CA THR A 88 19.93 3.31 0.44
C THR A 88 18.99 2.84 -0.67
N GLY A 89 18.95 3.59 -1.78
CA GLY A 89 18.26 3.14 -3.00
C GLY A 89 18.75 1.78 -3.48
N HIS A 90 20.06 1.51 -3.36
CA HIS A 90 20.68 0.22 -3.67
C HIS A 90 20.15 -0.90 -2.77
N ASP A 91 20.16 -0.72 -1.45
CA ASP A 91 19.70 -1.74 -0.51
C ASP A 91 18.23 -2.12 -0.76
N ILE A 92 17.40 -1.10 -1.00
CA ILE A 92 15.98 -1.26 -1.29
C ILE A 92 15.79 -1.98 -2.63
N LYS A 93 16.52 -1.59 -3.67
CA LYS A 93 16.45 -2.24 -4.98
C LYS A 93 16.84 -3.71 -4.90
N CYS A 94 17.92 -4.05 -4.20
CA CYS A 94 18.36 -5.42 -3.96
C CYS A 94 17.28 -6.26 -3.26
N LEU A 95 16.58 -5.69 -2.26
CA LEU A 95 15.46 -6.36 -1.62
C LEU A 95 14.28 -6.57 -2.57
N LEU A 96 13.90 -5.54 -3.34
CA LEU A 96 12.80 -5.62 -4.30
C LEU A 96 13.08 -6.63 -5.41
N ASP A 97 14.30 -6.67 -5.94
CA ASP A 97 14.71 -7.64 -6.95
C ASP A 97 14.69 -9.08 -6.40
N ARG A 98 15.04 -9.29 -5.13
CA ARG A 98 14.89 -10.60 -4.47
C ARG A 98 13.43 -11.03 -4.36
N VAL A 99 12.54 -10.11 -3.96
CA VAL A 99 11.09 -10.38 -3.87
C VAL A 99 10.50 -10.64 -5.26
N ARG A 100 10.81 -9.78 -6.23
CA ARG A 100 10.39 -9.90 -7.63
C ARG A 100 10.72 -11.26 -8.23
N ASN A 101 11.94 -11.75 -8.00
CA ASN A 101 12.44 -12.98 -8.61
C ASN A 101 12.11 -14.25 -7.81
N CYS A 102 11.35 -14.16 -6.71
CA CYS A 102 10.92 -15.36 -5.99
C CYS A 102 9.82 -16.11 -6.76
N GLN A 103 9.71 -17.42 -6.54
CA GLN A 103 8.78 -18.27 -7.30
C GLN A 103 7.32 -17.84 -7.12
N LEU A 104 6.96 -17.24 -5.98
CA LEU A 104 5.63 -16.70 -5.74
C LEU A 104 5.22 -15.64 -6.78
N PHE A 105 6.12 -14.72 -7.13
CA PHE A 105 5.82 -13.65 -8.10
C PHE A 105 6.10 -14.09 -9.54
N VAL A 106 7.04 -15.01 -9.76
CA VAL A 106 7.33 -15.56 -11.10
C VAL A 106 6.20 -16.47 -11.59
N ASN A 107 5.63 -17.29 -10.70
CA ASN A 107 4.58 -18.26 -10.99
C ASN A 107 3.43 -18.08 -9.99
N MET A 108 2.81 -16.90 -10.00
CA MET A 108 1.74 -16.59 -9.05
C MET A 108 0.57 -17.54 -9.24
N PRO A 109 0.11 -18.23 -8.18
CA PRO A 109 -1.09 -19.05 -8.28
C PRO A 109 -2.30 -18.19 -8.65
N SER A 110 -3.14 -18.67 -9.57
CA SER A 110 -4.30 -17.90 -10.07
C SER A 110 -5.29 -17.48 -8.97
N TRP A 111 -5.44 -18.28 -7.90
CA TRP A 111 -6.27 -17.91 -6.76
C TRP A 111 -5.74 -16.66 -6.05
N LEU A 112 -4.41 -16.48 -6.01
CA LEU A 112 -3.77 -15.33 -5.41
C LEU A 112 -3.89 -14.12 -6.35
N GLU A 113 -3.67 -14.29 -7.65
CA GLU A 113 -3.89 -13.24 -8.66
C GLU A 113 -5.32 -12.67 -8.59
N ASN A 114 -6.32 -13.57 -8.51
CA ASN A 114 -7.72 -13.18 -8.35
C ASN A 114 -7.96 -12.40 -7.06
N MET A 115 -7.26 -12.76 -5.98
CA MET A 115 -7.39 -12.07 -4.71
C MET A 115 -6.78 -10.67 -4.75
N ILE A 116 -5.62 -10.49 -5.39
CA ILE A 116 -5.02 -9.16 -5.67
C ILE A 116 -6.04 -8.30 -6.43
N PHE A 117 -6.64 -8.87 -7.48
CA PHE A 117 -7.63 -8.17 -8.27
C PHE A 117 -8.86 -7.75 -7.43
N ILE A 118 -9.39 -8.65 -6.59
CA ILE A 118 -10.52 -8.36 -5.70
C ILE A 118 -10.17 -7.24 -4.70
N GLU A 119 -8.99 -7.27 -4.08
CA GLU A 119 -8.56 -6.23 -3.15
C GLU A 119 -8.41 -4.87 -3.84
N GLN A 120 -7.79 -4.83 -5.03
CA GLN A 120 -7.66 -3.60 -5.82
C GLN A 120 -9.03 -3.02 -6.20
N MET A 121 -10.00 -3.86 -6.56
CA MET A 121 -11.37 -3.44 -6.85
C MET A 121 -12.12 -2.97 -5.60
N SER A 122 -11.86 -3.60 -4.45
CA SER A 122 -12.47 -3.22 -3.17
C SER A 122 -12.00 -1.85 -2.71
N PHE A 123 -10.74 -1.49 -3.00
CA PHE A 123 -10.21 -0.14 -2.72
C PHE A 123 -10.77 0.93 -3.67
N ALA A 124 -11.13 0.55 -4.90
CA ALA A 124 -11.71 1.45 -5.90
C ALA A 124 -13.24 1.59 -5.75
N ALA A 125 -13.90 0.70 -5.03
CA ALA A 125 -15.32 0.80 -4.77
C ALA A 125 -15.58 2.09 -3.97
N PRO A 126 -16.45 3.00 -4.44
CA PRO A 126 -16.98 4.03 -3.58
C PRO A 126 -17.57 3.29 -2.38
N ALA A 127 -17.32 3.78 -1.17
CA ALA A 127 -17.99 3.32 0.05
C ALA A 127 -19.49 3.55 -0.11
N ARG A 128 -20.15 2.67 -0.86
CA ARG A 128 -21.58 2.50 -0.88
C ARG A 128 -21.86 1.80 0.43
N ALA A 129 -22.41 2.58 1.34
CA ALA A 129 -22.96 2.18 2.61
C ALA A 129 -23.32 0.71 2.63
N VAL A 130 -22.75 0.01 3.62
CA VAL A 130 -23.11 -1.35 4.01
C VAL A 130 -24.62 -1.36 4.20
N THR A 131 -25.31 -1.76 3.13
CA THR A 131 -26.74 -1.99 3.10
C THR A 131 -26.86 -3.44 2.69
N ASN A 132 -26.72 -4.32 3.70
CA ASN A 132 -27.09 -5.73 3.64
C ASN A 132 -26.92 -6.42 2.27
N SER A 133 -25.68 -6.55 1.77
CA SER A 133 -25.41 -7.44 0.64
C SER A 133 -25.19 -8.88 1.12
N ALA A 134 -26.21 -9.42 1.78
CA ALA A 134 -26.42 -10.87 1.84
C ALA A 134 -27.01 -11.42 0.51
N SER A 135 -27.09 -10.61 -0.56
CA SER A 135 -27.94 -10.91 -1.72
C SER A 135 -27.22 -11.25 -3.02
N CYS A 136 -25.90 -11.47 -3.06
CA CYS A 136 -25.21 -11.78 -4.32
C CYS A 136 -25.02 -13.29 -4.60
N PHE A 137 -25.47 -14.16 -3.70
CA PHE A 137 -25.52 -15.61 -3.92
C PHE A 137 -26.91 -16.15 -3.58
N ALA A 138 -27.91 -15.76 -4.37
CA ALA A 138 -29.21 -16.41 -4.37
C ALA A 138 -29.77 -16.40 -5.79
N ILE A 139 -29.18 -17.22 -6.66
CA ILE A 139 -29.84 -17.63 -7.90
C ILE A 139 -30.98 -18.57 -7.48
N GLY A 140 -32.20 -18.05 -7.50
CA GLY A 140 -33.41 -18.87 -7.41
C GLY A 140 -33.95 -19.05 -5.99
N SER A 141 -34.72 -18.08 -5.50
CA SER A 141 -35.88 -18.31 -4.63
C SER A 141 -36.70 -17.03 -4.52
N SER A 142 -37.77 -16.96 -5.29
CA SER A 142 -38.85 -15.99 -5.18
C SER A 142 -39.63 -16.18 -3.87
N SER A 143 -39.78 -15.14 -3.03
CA SER A 143 -40.93 -14.93 -2.12
C SER A 143 -40.82 -13.58 -1.41
N LYS A 144 -41.91 -12.78 -1.46
CA LYS A 144 -42.09 -11.46 -0.85
C LYS A 144 -42.32 -11.57 0.67
N SER A 145 -41.75 -10.64 1.45
CA SER A 145 -42.41 -10.08 2.64
C SER A 145 -41.73 -8.79 3.08
N ASP A 146 -42.50 -7.71 3.13
CA ASP A 146 -42.14 -6.38 3.62
C ASP A 146 -41.97 -6.39 5.15
N TYR A 147 -40.88 -5.81 5.68
CA TYR A 147 -40.82 -5.34 7.06
C TYR A 147 -40.02 -4.03 7.16
N SER A 148 -40.52 -3.20 8.08
CA SER A 148 -40.33 -1.78 8.33
C SER A 148 -38.95 -1.31 8.79
N SER A 149 -38.72 0.00 8.62
CA SER A 149 -37.56 0.81 8.99
C SER A 149 -37.03 0.62 10.40
N ILE A 150 -35.71 0.54 10.52
CA ILE A 150 -34.95 0.81 11.74
C ILE A 150 -33.99 1.96 11.40
N ASP A 151 -34.21 3.11 12.04
CA ASP A 151 -33.21 4.17 12.15
C ASP A 151 -32.11 3.72 13.11
N THR A 152 -30.85 3.76 12.66
CA THR A 152 -29.71 3.67 13.58
C THR A 152 -28.74 4.80 13.28
N ASP A 153 -28.69 5.72 14.22
CA ASP A 153 -27.79 6.86 14.34
C ASP A 153 -26.30 6.51 14.28
N SER A 154 -25.56 7.43 13.65
CA SER A 154 -24.20 7.87 13.93
C SER A 154 -23.13 6.85 14.34
N ASN A 155 -22.15 6.62 13.45
CA ASN A 155 -20.81 6.16 13.87
C ASN A 155 -19.67 6.70 13.00
N ASP A 156 -19.78 7.95 12.52
CA ASP A 156 -18.78 8.62 11.65
C ASP A 156 -17.58 9.24 12.41
N HIS A 157 -17.33 8.88 13.66
CA HIS A 157 -16.31 9.53 14.51
C HIS A 157 -15.11 8.68 14.94
N GLN A 158 -14.83 7.55 14.30
CA GLN A 158 -13.64 6.73 14.65
C GLN A 158 -12.50 6.71 13.62
N ILE A 159 -12.68 7.23 12.40
CA ILE A 159 -11.65 7.12 11.34
C ILE A 159 -10.58 8.23 11.42
N ASP A 160 -10.85 9.35 12.10
CA ASP A 160 -9.90 10.48 12.17
C ASP A 160 -8.74 10.26 13.17
N LYS A 161 -8.79 9.24 14.03
CA LYS A 161 -7.82 9.09 15.13
C LYS A 161 -6.44 8.55 14.74
N TYR A 162 -6.26 8.08 13.51
CA TYR A 162 -4.99 7.52 13.02
C TYR A 162 -4.23 8.43 12.04
N SER A 163 -4.79 9.59 11.67
CA SER A 163 -4.14 10.54 10.75
C SER A 163 -3.22 11.56 11.44
N ASP A 164 -3.35 11.74 12.76
CA ASP A 164 -2.64 12.77 13.52
C ASP A 164 -1.28 12.33 14.10
N THR A 165 -0.89 11.05 13.92
CA THR A 165 0.35 10.51 14.51
C THR A 165 1.60 10.60 13.61
N MET A 166 1.52 11.22 12.43
CA MET A 166 2.70 11.49 11.59
C MET A 166 2.95 13.00 11.41
N ASN A 167 3.28 13.66 12.52
CA ASN A 167 3.92 14.98 12.49
C ASN A 167 5.34 14.86 11.92
N PHE A 168 5.46 14.92 10.60
CA PHE A 168 6.72 15.25 9.95
C PHE A 168 6.96 16.76 10.12
N THR A 169 7.66 17.14 11.19
CA THR A 169 8.13 18.51 11.41
C THR A 169 9.19 18.87 10.37
N ASP A 170 9.03 20.04 9.74
CA ASP A 170 9.87 20.62 8.67
C ASP A 170 11.32 21.00 9.13
N ASP A 171 11.77 20.53 10.29
CA ASP A 171 13.03 20.98 10.92
C ASP A 171 14.30 20.26 10.43
N ASN A 172 14.18 19.23 9.59
CA ASN A 172 15.34 18.49 9.05
C ASN A 172 15.89 19.01 7.70
N TYR A 173 15.43 20.16 7.21
CA TYR A 173 15.91 20.75 5.93
C TYR A 173 16.74 22.04 6.06
N LYS A 174 17.27 22.35 7.25
CA LYS A 174 18.22 23.46 7.47
C LYS A 174 19.69 23.01 7.46
N THR A 175 20.15 22.46 6.34
CA THR A 175 21.57 22.23 6.01
C THR A 175 21.57 21.91 4.51
N VAL A 176 21.97 22.77 3.58
CA VAL A 176 23.28 23.41 3.40
C VAL A 176 23.06 24.67 2.55
N LYS A 177 23.09 25.86 3.17
CA LYS A 177 23.53 27.09 2.51
C LYS A 177 25.00 27.27 2.90
N LYS A 178 25.91 27.00 1.97
CA LYS A 178 27.31 27.48 2.00
C LYS A 178 27.39 28.45 0.82
N VAL A 179 27.17 29.75 1.04
CA VAL A 179 28.17 30.78 1.39
C VAL A 179 29.31 30.82 0.36
N ARG A 180 29.19 31.83 -0.52
CA ARG A 180 30.10 32.35 -1.56
C ARG A 180 30.47 31.43 -2.72
#